data_AF-A0A6G8RXH5-F1
#
_entry.id   AF-A0A6G8RXH5-F1
#
_cell.length_a   1.000
_cell.length_b   1.000
_cell.length_c   1.000
_cell.angle_alpha   90.00
_cell.angle_beta   90.00
_cell.angle_gamma   90.00
#
_symmetry.space_group_name_H-M   'P 1'
#
loop_
_entity.id
_entity.type
_entity.pdbx_description
1 polymer ?
#
loop_
_entity_poly.entity_id
_entity_poly.type
_entity_poly.pdbx_seq_one_letter_code
_entity_poly.pdbx_strand_id
1 'polypeptide(L)'
;MSNDLLLPMFDDEYYPDILVAEVKQQIEQFAKNVSKAKSDTEIYRFAAETVSEINEMKPHFEDLDSSLDDTAADYIAEAMMMVVQDEGYLEIEMEELVSNREW
;
A
#
# COMPACT_ATOMS: atom_id res chain seq x y z
N MET A 1 12.69 -8.25 -2.81
CA MET A 1 11.64 -7.22 -2.64
C MET A 1 10.67 -7.50 -1.51
N SER A 2 9.96 -8.64 -1.45
CA SER A 2 8.84 -8.83 -0.51
C SER A 2 9.14 -8.79 1.00
N ASN A 3 10.41 -8.83 1.44
CA ASN A 3 10.74 -8.97 2.85
C ASN A 3 10.81 -7.63 3.61
N ASP A 4 10.91 -6.50 2.89
CA ASP A 4 11.20 -5.19 3.49
C ASP A 4 10.02 -4.19 3.35
N LEU A 5 8.89 -4.62 2.77
CA LEU A 5 7.71 -3.75 2.65
C LEU A 5 7.09 -3.49 4.03
N LEU A 6 6.80 -2.22 4.30
CA LEU A 6 6.16 -1.73 5.53
C LEU A 6 6.98 -1.99 6.81
N LEU A 7 8.31 -2.16 6.72
CA LEU A 7 9.15 -2.29 7.92
C LEU A 7 8.91 -1.17 8.96
N PRO A 8 8.77 0.12 8.59
CA PRO A 8 8.46 1.16 9.56
C PRO A 8 7.14 0.96 10.29
N MET A 9 6.12 0.36 9.65
CA MET A 9 4.84 0.04 10.31
C MET A 9 4.95 -1.17 11.24
N PHE A 10 5.76 -2.18 10.89
CA PHE A 10 6.01 -3.32 11.79
C PHE A 10 6.87 -2.96 13.00
N ASP A 11 7.77 -1.99 12.86
CA ASP A 11 8.63 -1.54 13.97
C ASP A 11 7.90 -0.58 14.93
N ASP A 12 6.70 -0.11 14.55
CA ASP A 12 5.88 0.80 15.35
C ASP A 12 4.74 0.03 16.05
N GLU A 13 4.83 -0.10 17.37
CA GLU A 13 3.84 -0.79 18.21
C GLU A 13 2.43 -0.18 18.14
N TYR A 14 2.27 1.02 17.57
CA TYR A 14 0.97 1.62 17.31
C TYR A 14 0.17 0.82 16.28
N TYR A 15 0.82 0.25 15.26
CA TYR A 15 0.14 -0.52 14.21
C TYR A 15 0.17 -2.02 14.52
N PRO A 16 -0.98 -2.70 14.65
CA PRO A 16 -1.01 -4.13 14.94
C PRO A 16 -0.38 -4.97 13.82
N ASP A 17 0.66 -5.77 14.13
CA ASP A 17 1.38 -6.64 13.18
C ASP A 17 0.46 -7.43 12.25
N ILE A 18 -0.66 -7.95 12.78
CA ILE A 18 -1.61 -8.75 12.00
C ILE A 18 -2.28 -7.93 10.89
N LEU A 19 -2.62 -6.66 11.16
CA LEU A 19 -3.22 -5.77 10.17
C LEU A 19 -2.17 -5.22 9.22
N VAL A 20 -0.96 -4.91 9.70
CA VAL A 20 0.17 -4.52 8.83
C VAL A 20 0.50 -5.65 7.84
N ALA A 21 0.45 -6.91 8.29
CA ALA A 21 0.64 -8.08 7.43
C ALA A 21 -0.47 -8.24 6.38
N GLU A 22 -1.71 -7.88 6.69
CA GLU A 22 -2.82 -7.86 5.73
C GLU A 22 -2.64 -6.74 4.69
N VAL A 23 -2.26 -5.52 5.10
CA VAL A 23 -1.92 -4.43 4.17
C VAL A 23 -0.77 -4.85 3.25
N LYS A 24 0.28 -5.46 3.81
CA LYS A 24 1.40 -6.00 3.05
C LYS A 24 0.95 -7.02 2.00
N GLN A 25 -0.02 -7.89 2.30
CA GLN A 25 -0.56 -8.83 1.33
C GLN A 25 -1.27 -8.13 0.16
N GLN A 26 -1.98 -7.02 0.41
CA GLN A 26 -2.58 -6.21 -0.64
C GLN A 26 -1.51 -5.61 -1.55
N ILE A 27 -0.43 -5.07 -0.99
CA ILE A 27 0.70 -4.52 -1.76
C ILE A 27 1.47 -5.62 -2.52
N GLU A 28 1.61 -6.82 -1.96
CA GLU A 28 2.17 -7.96 -2.69
C GLU A 28 1.27 -8.40 -3.86
N GLN A 29 -0.04 -8.29 -3.71
CA GLN A 29 -0.98 -8.57 -4.78
C GLN A 29 -0.93 -7.49 -5.87
N PHE A 30 -0.77 -6.22 -5.48
CA PHE A 30 -0.46 -5.10 -6.38
C PHE A 30 0.81 -5.38 -7.20
N ALA A 31 1.90 -5.81 -6.57
CA ALA A 31 3.15 -6.14 -7.26
C ALA A 31 2.96 -7.20 -8.36
N LYS A 32 2.20 -8.27 -8.08
CA LYS A 32 1.88 -9.30 -9.10
C LYS A 32 1.04 -8.77 -10.27
N ASN A 33 0.30 -7.70 -10.07
CA ASN A 33 -0.50 -7.05 -11.10
C ASN A 33 0.37 -6.09 -11.92
N VAL A 34 1.19 -5.27 -11.27
CA VAL A 34 2.16 -4.36 -11.91
C VAL A 34 3.12 -5.12 -12.82
N SER A 35 3.62 -6.30 -12.40
CA SER A 35 4.51 -7.13 -13.23
C SER A 35 3.89 -7.62 -14.56
N LYS A 36 2.59 -7.42 -14.75
CA LYS A 36 1.83 -7.77 -15.97
C LYS A 36 1.25 -6.54 -16.66
N ALA A 37 1.41 -5.35 -16.08
CA ALA A 37 0.89 -4.11 -16.62
C ALA A 37 1.57 -3.77 -17.94
N LYS A 38 0.83 -3.10 -18.82
CA LYS A 38 1.30 -2.65 -20.14
C LYS A 38 1.30 -1.14 -20.28
N SER A 39 0.78 -0.44 -19.28
CA SER A 39 0.72 1.02 -19.24
C SER A 39 0.54 1.54 -17.82
N ASP A 40 0.89 2.80 -17.62
CA ASP A 40 0.72 3.51 -16.36
C ASP A 40 -0.76 3.59 -15.94
N THR A 41 -1.68 3.69 -16.90
CA THR A 41 -3.13 3.64 -16.62
C THR A 41 -3.55 2.32 -15.96
N GLU A 42 -2.95 1.19 -16.34
CA GLU A 42 -3.24 -0.08 -15.66
C GLU A 42 -2.66 -0.10 -14.24
N ILE A 43 -1.49 0.49 -14.03
CA ILE A 43 -0.87 0.64 -12.71
C ILE A 43 -1.77 1.46 -11.78
N TYR A 44 -2.22 2.64 -12.21
CA TYR A 44 -3.11 3.47 -11.41
C TYR A 44 -4.44 2.79 -11.10
N ARG A 45 -4.99 2.00 -12.04
CA ARG A 45 -6.18 1.18 -11.75
C ARG A 45 -5.90 0.13 -10.67
N PHE A 46 -4.79 -0.61 -10.77
CA PHE A 46 -4.42 -1.60 -9.76
C PHE A 46 -4.13 -0.97 -8.41
N ALA A 47 -3.55 0.24 -8.40
CA ALA A 47 -3.30 1.00 -7.20
C ALA A 47 -4.63 1.38 -6.52
N ALA A 48 -5.57 1.93 -7.29
CA ALA A 48 -6.90 2.28 -6.78
C ALA A 48 -7.66 1.06 -6.22
N GLU A 49 -7.59 -0.09 -6.90
CA GLU A 49 -8.16 -1.36 -6.40
C GLU A 49 -7.52 -1.76 -5.06
N THR A 50 -6.18 -1.70 -4.97
CA THR A 50 -5.43 -2.05 -3.75
C THR A 50 -5.79 -1.14 -2.58
N VAL A 51 -5.85 0.17 -2.82
CA VAL A 51 -6.22 1.16 -1.79
C VAL A 51 -7.68 1.02 -1.38
N SER A 52 -8.58 0.63 -2.28
CA SER A 52 -9.97 0.32 -1.94
C SER A 52 -10.05 -0.85 -0.96
N GLU A 53 -9.26 -1.91 -1.16
CA GLU A 53 -9.21 -3.04 -0.21
C GLU A 53 -8.63 -2.61 1.15
N ILE A 54 -7.64 -1.70 1.16
CA ILE A 54 -7.08 -1.13 2.40
C ILE A 54 -8.10 -0.23 3.12
N ASN A 55 -8.92 0.54 2.39
CA ASN A 55 -9.97 1.38 2.99
C ASN A 55 -10.96 0.55 3.81
N GLU A 56 -11.30 -0.66 3.36
CA GLU A 56 -12.18 -1.58 4.08
C GLU A 56 -11.58 -2.10 5.40
N MET A 57 -10.25 -1.97 5.58
CA MET A 57 -9.56 -2.38 6.80
C MET A 57 -9.62 -1.33 7.92
N LYS A 58 -10.04 -0.09 7.64
CA LYS A 58 -10.08 1.00 8.64
C LYS A 58 -10.77 0.60 9.96
N PRO A 59 -11.97 -0.03 9.95
CA PRO A 59 -12.64 -0.41 11.19
C PRO A 59 -11.83 -1.41 12.02
N HIS A 60 -11.02 -2.27 11.39
CA HIS A 60 -10.22 -3.26 12.11
C HIS A 60 -9.06 -2.60 12.87
N PHE A 61 -8.46 -1.55 12.31
CA PHE A 61 -7.46 -0.76 13.02
C PHE A 61 -8.09 -0.05 14.22
N GLU A 62 -9.26 0.56 14.04
CA GLU A 62 -10.00 1.24 15.11
C GLU A 62 -10.39 0.27 16.25
N ASP A 63 -10.82 -0.95 15.93
CA ASP A 63 -11.15 -2.00 16.90
C ASP A 63 -9.94 -2.44 17.76
N LEU A 64 -8.72 -2.13 17.34
CA LEU A 64 -7.47 -2.45 18.03
C LEU A 64 -6.75 -1.20 18.57
N ASP A 65 -7.49 -0.10 18.80
CA ASP A 65 -6.96 1.18 19.29
C ASP A 65 -5.86 1.80 18.38
N SER A 66 -5.87 1.45 17.10
CA SER A 66 -4.97 1.95 16.05
C SER A 66 -5.76 2.73 14.99
N SER A 67 -5.07 3.35 14.04
CA SER A 67 -5.70 3.91 12.84
C SER A 67 -4.80 3.84 11.61
N LEU A 68 -5.40 3.92 10.43
CA LEU A 68 -4.68 4.30 9.22
C LEU A 68 -4.63 5.84 9.22
N ASP A 69 -3.49 6.42 9.58
CA ASP A 69 -3.29 7.87 9.69
C ASP A 69 -2.37 8.40 8.59
N ASP A 70 -2.08 9.71 8.63
CA ASP A 70 -1.18 10.36 7.66
C ASP A 70 0.20 9.67 7.60
N THR A 71 0.68 9.12 8.73
CA THR A 71 1.97 8.44 8.79
C THR A 71 1.91 7.07 8.11
N ALA A 72 0.84 6.30 8.33
CA ALA A 72 0.58 5.08 7.55
C ALA A 72 0.47 5.38 6.05
N ALA A 73 0.01 6.59 5.68
CA ALA A 73 -0.22 6.97 4.29
C ALA A 73 1.08 7.11 3.54
N ASP A 74 2.05 7.77 4.17
CA ASP A 74 3.40 7.88 3.67
C ASP A 74 4.04 6.50 3.51
N TYR A 75 3.97 5.63 4.53
CA TYR A 75 4.56 4.30 4.46
C TYR A 75 3.95 3.40 3.38
N ILE A 76 2.62 3.42 3.22
CA ILE A 76 1.93 2.64 2.20
C ILE A 76 2.22 3.20 0.80
N ALA A 77 2.21 4.52 0.63
CA ALA A 77 2.55 5.16 -0.64
C ALA A 77 3.99 4.87 -1.05
N GLU A 78 4.95 4.95 -0.12
CA GLU A 78 6.35 4.57 -0.35
C GLU A 78 6.49 3.10 -0.75
N ALA A 79 5.80 2.19 -0.05
CA ALA A 79 5.81 0.77 -0.36
C ALA A 79 5.23 0.46 -1.76
N MET A 80 4.13 1.12 -2.14
CA MET A 80 3.56 1.00 -3.49
C MET A 80 4.49 1.62 -4.54
N MET A 81 5.17 2.73 -4.23
CA MET A 81 6.15 3.36 -5.12
C MET A 81 7.36 2.44 -5.35
N MET A 82 7.85 1.79 -4.30
CA MET A 82 8.92 0.79 -4.43
C MET A 82 8.52 -0.30 -5.44
N VAL A 83 7.30 -0.84 -5.33
CA VAL A 83 6.81 -1.88 -6.26
C VAL A 83 6.85 -1.43 -7.72
N VAL A 84 6.38 -0.23 -8.03
CA VAL A 84 6.35 0.24 -9.43
C VAL A 84 7.74 0.55 -9.97
N GLN A 85 8.62 1.14 -9.16
CA GLN A 85 9.99 1.43 -9.54
C GLN A 85 10.78 0.15 -9.82
N ASP A 86 10.51 -0.89 -9.05
CA ASP A 86 11.19 -2.18 -9.14
C ASP A 86 10.85 -2.94 -10.44
N GLU A 87 9.65 -2.71 -10.97
CA GLU A 87 9.21 -3.16 -12.30
C GLU A 87 9.66 -2.21 -13.43
N GLY A 88 10.40 -1.14 -13.10
CA GLY A 88 11.01 -0.20 -14.06
C GLY A 88 10.17 1.03 -14.40
N TYR A 89 9.06 1.27 -13.70
CA TYR A 89 8.21 2.43 -13.92
C TYR A 89 8.70 3.63 -13.09
N LEU A 90 9.42 4.55 -13.73
CA LEU A 90 10.07 5.71 -13.08
C LEU A 90 9.26 7.01 -13.16
N GLU A 91 8.26 7.08 -14.03
CA GLU A 91 7.44 8.27 -14.28
C GLU A 91 6.11 8.27 -13.50
N ILE A 92 5.89 7.26 -12.64
CA ILE A 92 4.69 7.14 -11.82
C ILE A 92 4.71 8.19 -10.71
N GLU A 93 3.57 8.84 -10.50
CA GLU A 93 3.37 9.79 -9.42
C GLU A 93 2.93 9.06 -8.15
N MET A 94 3.70 9.21 -7.07
CA MET A 94 3.43 8.52 -5.81
C MET A 94 2.09 8.92 -5.20
N GLU A 95 1.72 10.20 -5.28
CA GLU A 95 0.44 10.71 -4.76
C GLU A 95 -0.76 10.05 -5.47
N GLU A 96 -0.64 9.78 -6.78
CA GLU A 96 -1.70 9.15 -7.57
C GLU A 96 -1.92 7.68 -7.19
N LEU A 97 -0.88 6.97 -6.70
CA LEU A 97 -0.99 5.58 -6.23
C LEU A 97 -1.94 5.42 -5.04
N VAL A 98 -2.11 6.47 -4.24
CA VAL A 98 -2.97 6.47 -3.05
C VAL A 98 -4.09 7.51 -3.12
N SER A 99 -4.44 7.96 -4.33
CA SER A 99 -5.38 9.06 -4.58
C SER A 99 -6.80 8.83 -4.07
N ASN A 100 -7.24 7.57 -3.97
CA ASN A 100 -8.58 7.18 -3.48
C ASN A 100 -8.57 6.67 -2.03
N ARG A 101 -7.53 6.96 -1.25
CA ARG A 101 -7.54 6.65 0.18
C ARG A 101 -8.61 7.45 0.90
N GLU A 102 -9.27 6.82 1.87
CA GLU A 102 -10.29 7.45 2.71
C GLU A 102 -9.78 7.80 4.11
N TRP A 103 -8.47 7.73 4.30
CA TRP A 103 -7.78 7.80 5.58
C TRP A 103 -6.58 8.75 5.50
#